data_AF-A0A7C7KWI3-F1
#
_entry.id   AF-A0A7C7KWI3-F1
#
_cell.length_a   1.000
_cell.length_b   1.000
_cell.length_c   1.000
_cell.angle_alpha   90.00
_cell.angle_beta   90.00
_cell.angle_gamma   90.00
#
_symmetry.space_group_name_H-M   'P 1'
#
loop_
_entity.id
_entity.type
_entity.pdbx_description
1 polymer ?
#
loop_
_entity_poly.entity_id
_entity_poly.type
_entity_poly.pdbx_seq_one_letter_code
_entity_poly.pdbx_strand_id
1 'polypeptide(L)'
;MIMLSRHGSANIGLSVLTSIFLMVSIIISAIPVTAQPDDVGERICGPPPPPKPARRKAAESYPPLPLPVVPMRRTEKKRPPAPPVLIAKLQYGKALVGHTADGRKYTFWDWNSDPGDMDGLFNFANARLGVRFRHENFPLARVSKELKPPAIYMMGHLAWSLTDQEVKGLREYLLNGGTWIVASGCGSLKFTNSFYREIKRVFPDKQLFTLAPDHPIYHSFYDVTEVKFRPLVG
;
A
#
# COMPACT_ATOMS: atom_id res chain seq x y z
N MET A 1 -31.91 -46.83 -12.10
CA MET A 1 -32.91 -47.58 -11.32
C MET A 1 -34.08 -46.64 -11.06
N ILE A 2 -35.20 -46.89 -11.75
CA ILE A 2 -36.46 -46.13 -11.68
C ILE A 2 -37.24 -46.67 -10.49
N MET A 3 -37.82 -45.81 -9.66
CA MET A 3 -38.99 -46.20 -8.87
C MET A 3 -39.91 -45.00 -8.64
N LEU A 4 -41.07 -45.03 -9.29
CA LEU A 4 -42.26 -44.24 -8.99
C LEU A 4 -43.01 -44.90 -7.82
N SER A 5 -43.58 -44.10 -6.92
CA SER A 5 -44.70 -44.54 -6.08
C SER A 5 -45.71 -43.40 -5.89
N ARG A 6 -46.98 -43.75 -6.06
CA ARG A 6 -48.20 -42.93 -5.98
C ARG A 6 -48.64 -42.70 -4.53
N HIS A 7 -49.36 -41.58 -4.33
CA HIS A 7 -50.45 -41.23 -3.38
C HIS A 7 -50.17 -39.79 -2.92
N GLY A 8 -51.07 -38.80 -2.93
CA GLY A 8 -52.52 -38.78 -3.01
C GLY A 8 -53.01 -37.75 -1.98
N SER A 9 -53.45 -36.58 -2.45
CA SER A 9 -54.24 -35.54 -1.74
C SER A 9 -53.61 -34.85 -0.52
N ALA A 10 -53.44 -33.51 -0.61
CA ALA A 10 -54.16 -32.54 0.24
C ALA A 10 -53.47 -31.14 0.25
N ASN A 11 -54.31 -30.11 0.13
CA ASN A 11 -54.18 -28.80 0.80
C ASN A 11 -53.18 -27.78 0.24
N ILE A 12 -53.58 -27.09 -0.84
CA ILE A 12 -53.98 -25.66 -0.95
C ILE A 12 -53.17 -24.56 -0.20
N GLY A 13 -52.28 -24.86 0.76
CA GLY A 13 -51.50 -23.86 1.52
C GLY A 13 -50.19 -23.40 0.85
N LEU A 14 -49.72 -24.09 -0.20
CA LEU A 14 -48.38 -23.86 -0.78
C LEU A 14 -48.36 -22.88 -1.95
N SER A 15 -49.53 -22.49 -2.49
CA SER A 15 -49.64 -21.59 -3.65
C SER A 15 -49.56 -20.10 -3.31
N VAL A 16 -49.93 -19.72 -2.09
CA VAL A 16 -49.94 -18.30 -1.67
C VAL A 16 -48.54 -17.87 -1.20
N LEU A 17 -47.81 -18.77 -0.54
CA LEU A 17 -46.44 -18.53 -0.07
C LEU A 17 -45.41 -18.43 -1.20
N THR A 18 -45.55 -19.21 -2.28
CA THR A 18 -44.69 -19.11 -3.47
C THR A 18 -44.95 -17.83 -4.27
N SER A 19 -46.21 -17.37 -4.31
CA SER A 19 -46.57 -16.13 -5.02
C SER A 19 -46.14 -14.86 -4.28
N ILE A 20 -46.12 -14.87 -2.94
CA ILE A 20 -45.56 -13.76 -2.15
C ILE A 20 -44.03 -13.72 -2.30
N PHE A 21 -43.35 -14.86 -2.30
CA PHE A 21 -41.90 -14.91 -2.52
C PHE A 21 -41.50 -14.42 -3.93
N LEU A 22 -42.27 -14.75 -4.97
CA LEU A 22 -42.04 -14.26 -6.33
C LEU A 22 -42.31 -12.75 -6.47
N MET A 23 -43.33 -12.21 -5.81
CA MET A 23 -43.59 -10.76 -5.79
C MET A 23 -42.50 -9.98 -5.04
N VAL A 24 -41.99 -10.50 -3.92
CA VAL A 24 -40.88 -9.86 -3.18
C VAL A 24 -39.58 -9.89 -3.99
N SER A 25 -39.32 -10.95 -4.78
CA SER A 25 -38.16 -11.01 -5.67
C SER A 25 -38.25 -10.06 -6.87
N ILE A 26 -39.44 -9.75 -7.39
CA ILE A 26 -39.62 -8.81 -8.52
C ILE A 26 -39.50 -7.34 -8.06
N ILE A 27 -39.86 -7.04 -6.81
CA ILE A 27 -39.71 -5.67 -6.25
C ILE A 27 -38.24 -5.33 -5.98
N ILE A 28 -37.37 -6.31 -5.72
CA ILE A 28 -35.93 -6.08 -5.50
C ILE A 28 -35.19 -5.78 -6.82
N SER A 29 -35.71 -6.18 -7.98
CA SER A 29 -35.06 -5.92 -9.29
C SER A 29 -35.41 -4.58 -9.94
N ALA A 30 -36.29 -3.77 -9.34
CA ALA A 30 -36.81 -2.54 -9.96
C ALA A 30 -36.51 -1.25 -9.17
N ILE A 31 -35.54 -1.28 -8.24
CA ILE A 31 -34.92 -0.05 -7.76
C ILE A 31 -33.80 0.28 -8.75
N PRO A 32 -33.92 1.33 -9.58
CA PRO A 32 -32.76 1.85 -10.27
C PRO A 32 -31.81 2.34 -9.16
N VAL A 33 -30.75 1.58 -8.89
CA VAL A 33 -29.58 2.08 -8.19
C VAL A 33 -28.96 3.07 -9.15
N THR A 34 -29.49 4.30 -9.14
CA THR A 34 -28.74 5.45 -9.57
C THR A 34 -27.61 5.55 -8.56
N ALA A 35 -26.46 4.97 -8.90
CA ALA A 35 -25.20 5.34 -8.27
C ALA A 35 -25.05 6.84 -8.52
N GLN A 36 -25.46 7.64 -7.54
CA GLN A 36 -25.00 9.01 -7.47
C GLN A 36 -23.47 8.92 -7.52
N PRO A 37 -22.80 9.64 -8.43
CA PRO A 37 -21.37 9.81 -8.28
C PRO A 37 -21.18 10.38 -6.89
N ASP A 38 -20.46 9.64 -6.04
CA ASP A 38 -19.99 10.16 -4.78
C ASP A 38 -19.26 11.44 -5.14
N ASP A 39 -19.90 12.59 -4.88
CA ASP A 39 -19.30 13.90 -5.02
C ASP A 39 -18.26 13.98 -3.90
N VAL A 40 -17.12 13.33 -4.13
CA VAL A 40 -15.89 13.53 -3.34
C VAL A 40 -15.28 14.86 -3.80
N GLY A 41 -16.11 15.91 -3.75
CA GLY A 41 -15.71 17.29 -3.82
C GLY A 41 -14.78 17.58 -2.66
N GLU A 42 -13.49 17.61 -2.95
CA GLU A 42 -12.54 18.54 -2.35
C GLU A 42 -12.53 18.59 -0.80
N ARG A 43 -12.59 17.42 -0.15
CA ARG A 43 -12.27 17.25 1.27
C ARG A 43 -11.39 16.03 1.50
N ILE A 44 -10.15 16.10 1.03
CA ILE A 44 -9.09 15.11 1.30
C ILE A 44 -8.57 15.19 2.75
N CYS A 45 -9.03 16.18 3.52
CA CYS A 45 -8.65 16.36 4.90
C CYS A 45 -9.88 16.57 5.78
N GLY A 46 -10.22 15.55 6.58
CA GLY A 46 -10.83 15.81 7.88
C GLY A 46 -9.92 16.73 8.70
N PRO A 47 -10.43 17.42 9.75
CA PRO A 47 -9.60 18.23 10.61
C PRO A 47 -8.37 17.40 11.04
N PRO A 48 -7.16 17.98 10.99
CA PRO A 48 -5.94 17.23 11.28
C PRO A 48 -6.12 16.52 12.62
N PRO A 49 -5.73 15.23 12.72
CA PRO A 49 -5.88 14.51 13.97
C PRO A 49 -5.21 15.32 15.08
N PRO A 50 -5.87 15.45 16.25
CA PRO A 50 -5.36 16.29 17.32
C PRO A 50 -3.90 15.91 17.62
N PRO A 51 -3.01 16.89 17.81
CA PRO A 51 -1.60 16.61 18.00
C PRO A 51 -1.41 15.68 19.20
N LYS A 52 -0.65 14.60 19.00
CA LYS A 52 -0.37 13.62 20.07
C LYS A 52 0.15 14.36 21.31
N PRO A 53 -0.38 14.06 22.52
CA PRO A 53 0.00 14.77 23.73
C PRO A 53 1.51 14.70 23.95
N ALA A 54 2.13 15.87 24.17
CA ALA A 54 3.57 15.97 24.35
C ALA A 54 3.97 15.51 25.76
N ARG A 55 4.78 14.45 25.86
CA ARG A 55 5.31 13.99 27.15
C ARG A 55 6.42 14.95 27.62
N ARG A 56 6.21 15.61 28.75
CA ARG A 56 7.23 16.40 29.44
C ARG A 56 7.81 15.56 30.58
N LYS A 57 9.14 15.44 30.65
CA LYS A 57 9.82 14.92 31.84
C LYS A 57 10.47 16.11 32.55
N ALA A 58 10.30 16.20 33.86
CA ALA A 58 11.01 17.16 34.68
C ALA A 58 12.38 16.56 35.01
N ALA A 59 13.44 17.35 34.85
CA ALA A 59 14.75 17.03 35.38
C ALA A 59 15.25 18.27 36.11
N GLU A 60 15.87 18.05 37.26
CA GLU A 60 16.55 19.09 38.03
C GLU A 60 18.02 19.06 37.65
N SER A 61 18.55 20.18 37.17
CA SER A 61 19.99 20.36 36.98
C SER A 61 20.49 21.23 38.12
N TYR A 62 21.46 20.73 38.89
CA TYR A 62 22.15 21.52 39.90
C TYR A 62 23.12 22.49 39.19
N PRO A 63 22.99 23.82 39.33
CA PRO A 63 24.02 24.74 38.90
C PRO A 63 25.27 24.59 39.79
N PRO A 64 26.49 24.86 39.27
CA PRO A 64 27.69 24.91 40.11
C PRO A 64 27.57 26.05 41.14
N LEU A 65 27.81 25.72 42.41
CA LEU A 65 27.65 26.53 43.63
C LEU A 65 28.62 27.74 43.69
N PRO A 66 28.30 28.85 44.43
CA PRO A 66 27.75 28.85 45.80
C PRO A 66 26.31 29.34 45.98
N LEU A 67 25.73 28.95 47.12
CA LEU A 67 24.32 29.08 47.55
C LEU A 67 23.87 30.54 47.84
N PRO A 68 22.55 30.82 47.88
CA PRO A 68 21.42 29.89 47.87
C PRO A 68 20.84 29.65 46.48
N VAL A 69 20.82 28.38 46.06
CA VAL A 69 20.27 27.95 44.77
C VAL A 69 18.82 27.50 44.93
N VAL A 70 17.92 28.13 44.19
CA VAL A 70 16.58 27.59 43.94
C VAL A 70 16.66 26.61 42.76
N PRO A 71 16.17 25.35 42.90
CA PRO A 71 16.20 24.39 41.79
C PRO A 71 15.32 24.92 40.66
N MET A 72 15.93 25.21 39.51
CA MET A 72 15.21 25.67 38.33
C MET A 72 14.63 24.47 37.59
N ARG A 73 13.30 24.32 37.62
CA ARG A 73 12.59 23.23 36.95
C ARG A 73 12.73 23.36 35.42
N ARG A 74 13.57 22.54 34.80
CA ARG A 74 13.62 22.44 33.34
C ARG A 74 12.64 21.37 32.87
N THR A 75 11.59 21.78 32.16
CA THR A 75 10.71 20.83 31.45
C THR A 75 11.19 20.65 30.02
N GLU A 76 11.67 19.46 29.68
CA GLU A 76 12.05 19.14 28.31
C GLU A 76 10.92 18.38 27.61
N LYS A 77 10.59 18.81 26.38
CA LYS A 77 9.68 18.08 25.51
C LYS A 77 10.43 16.89 24.89
N LYS A 78 10.25 15.69 25.45
CA LYS A 78 10.84 14.49 24.88
C LYS A 78 9.99 14.00 23.70
N ARG A 79 10.55 14.03 22.49
CA ARG A 79 10.01 13.28 21.36
C ARG A 79 10.55 11.85 21.48
N PRO A 80 9.70 10.81 21.55
CA PRO A 80 10.22 9.44 21.44
C PRO A 80 10.98 9.32 20.11
N PRO A 81 12.04 8.49 20.05
CA PRO A 81 12.71 8.23 18.79
C PRO A 81 11.68 7.76 17.77
N ALA A 82 11.74 8.32 16.56
CA ALA A 82 10.85 7.89 15.49
C ALA A 82 11.08 6.40 15.22
N PRO A 83 10.03 5.64 14.88
CA PRO A 83 10.18 4.29 14.40
C PRO A 83 11.23 4.19 13.29
N PRO A 84 12.03 3.12 13.25
CA PRO A 84 12.97 2.91 12.15
C PRO A 84 12.23 2.72 10.83
N VAL A 85 12.90 3.14 9.74
CA VAL A 85 12.39 2.99 8.38
C VAL A 85 12.67 1.58 7.89
N LEU A 86 11.64 0.87 7.47
CA LEU A 86 11.78 -0.45 6.87
C LEU A 86 11.76 -0.39 5.34
N ILE A 87 10.89 0.44 4.76
CA ILE A 87 10.72 0.54 3.32
C ILE A 87 10.81 2.00 2.86
N ALA A 88 11.60 2.25 1.82
CA ALA A 88 11.61 3.52 1.10
C ALA A 88 10.80 3.43 -0.20
N LYS A 89 9.70 4.20 -0.31
CA LYS A 89 8.91 4.32 -1.54
C LYS A 89 9.62 5.26 -2.51
N LEU A 90 9.93 4.75 -3.69
CA LEU A 90 10.77 5.45 -4.67
C LEU A 90 9.97 6.52 -5.43
N GLN A 91 10.50 7.74 -5.42
CA GLN A 91 9.98 8.83 -6.23
C GLN A 91 10.72 8.84 -7.57
N TYR A 92 9.98 8.66 -8.66
CA TYR A 92 10.53 8.59 -10.00
C TYR A 92 9.59 9.26 -11.03
N GLY A 93 10.13 9.53 -12.21
CA GLY A 93 9.36 10.16 -13.28
C GLY A 93 9.11 11.65 -13.06
N LYS A 94 8.12 12.18 -13.78
CA LYS A 94 7.76 13.60 -13.77
C LYS A 94 6.30 13.77 -13.36
N ALA A 95 5.96 14.98 -12.90
CA ALA A 95 4.58 15.39 -12.71
C ALA A 95 3.84 15.31 -14.06
N LEU A 96 2.70 14.63 -14.05
CA LEU A 96 1.81 14.47 -15.18
C LEU A 96 0.58 15.35 -14.98
N VAL A 97 0.02 15.84 -16.08
CA VAL A 97 -1.19 16.67 -16.04
C VAL A 97 -2.34 15.83 -16.59
N GLY A 98 -3.35 15.64 -15.75
CA GLY A 98 -4.63 15.06 -16.10
C GLY A 98 -5.71 16.12 -16.25
N HIS A 99 -6.81 15.74 -16.88
CA HIS A 99 -7.99 16.56 -17.04
C HIS A 99 -9.20 15.82 -16.49
N THR A 100 -9.95 16.46 -15.59
CA THR A 100 -11.24 15.94 -15.11
C THR A 100 -12.27 16.02 -16.23
N ALA A 101 -13.36 15.24 -16.15
CA ALA A 101 -14.50 15.34 -17.07
C ALA A 101 -15.02 16.79 -17.24
N ASP A 102 -14.92 17.60 -16.18
CA ASP A 102 -15.30 19.01 -16.16
C ASP A 102 -14.24 19.96 -16.76
N GLY A 103 -13.18 19.44 -17.38
CA GLY A 103 -12.10 20.20 -18.02
C GLY A 103 -11.05 20.79 -17.06
N ARG A 104 -11.21 20.62 -15.74
CA ARG A 104 -10.23 21.06 -14.73
C ARG A 104 -8.91 20.31 -14.89
N LYS A 105 -7.79 21.04 -14.87
CA LYS A 105 -6.45 20.45 -14.88
C LYS A 105 -6.05 20.04 -13.47
N TYR A 106 -5.54 18.83 -13.31
CA TYR A 106 -4.92 18.39 -12.08
C TYR A 106 -3.55 17.79 -12.37
N THR A 107 -2.62 17.96 -11.43
CA THR A 107 -1.27 17.40 -11.54
C THR A 107 -1.16 16.19 -10.63
N PHE A 108 -0.66 15.08 -11.17
CA PHE A 108 -0.45 13.84 -10.43
C PHE A 108 0.92 13.24 -10.74
N TRP A 109 1.32 12.26 -9.93
CA TRP A 109 2.60 11.55 -10.10
C TRP A 109 2.32 10.06 -10.27
N ASP A 110 2.81 9.45 -11.34
CA ASP A 110 2.59 8.01 -11.61
C ASP A 110 3.06 7.14 -10.42
N TRP A 111 4.22 7.48 -9.85
CA TRP A 111 4.79 6.78 -8.69
C TRP A 111 3.94 6.84 -7.42
N ASN A 112 3.00 7.79 -7.35
CA ASN A 112 2.16 8.04 -6.18
C ASN A 112 0.67 8.08 -6.55
N SER A 113 0.26 7.20 -7.47
CA SER A 113 -1.16 7.05 -7.86
C SER A 113 -2.04 6.66 -6.66
N ASP A 114 -1.49 5.88 -5.72
CA ASP A 114 -2.14 5.50 -4.47
C ASP A 114 -1.30 5.98 -3.28
N PRO A 115 -1.54 7.20 -2.74
CA PRO A 115 -0.72 7.74 -1.66
C PRO A 115 -0.82 6.98 -0.32
N GLY A 116 -1.92 6.27 -0.10
CA GLY A 116 -2.21 5.54 1.14
C GLY A 116 -1.76 4.07 1.14
N ASP A 117 -1.15 3.59 0.07
CA ASP A 117 -0.74 2.19 -0.10
C ASP A 117 0.19 1.71 1.04
N MET A 118 1.27 2.46 1.28
CA MET A 118 2.29 2.15 2.26
C MET A 118 1.78 2.38 3.69
N ASP A 119 0.94 3.39 3.90
CA ASP A 119 0.29 3.60 5.20
C ASP A 119 -0.63 2.43 5.55
N GLY A 120 -1.47 1.99 4.61
CA GLY A 120 -2.33 0.83 4.77
C GLY A 120 -1.54 -0.45 5.07
N LEU A 121 -0.50 -0.71 4.27
CA LEU A 121 0.39 -1.87 4.46
C LEU A 121 1.05 -1.86 5.84
N PHE A 122 1.61 -0.73 6.27
CA PHE A 122 2.30 -0.63 7.56
C PHE A 122 1.33 -0.68 8.74
N ASN A 123 0.12 -0.13 8.62
CA ASN A 123 -0.90 -0.26 9.65
C ASN A 123 -1.27 -1.75 9.86
N PHE A 124 -1.48 -2.48 8.77
CA PHE A 124 -1.75 -3.92 8.82
C PHE A 124 -0.56 -4.73 9.37
N ALA A 125 0.64 -4.53 8.80
CA ALA A 125 1.83 -5.29 9.15
C ALA A 125 2.28 -5.04 10.59
N ASN A 126 2.32 -3.79 11.04
CA ASN A 126 2.69 -3.46 12.42
C ASN A 126 1.71 -4.05 13.43
N ALA A 127 0.39 -3.98 13.15
CA ALA A 127 -0.63 -4.55 14.02
C ALA A 127 -0.49 -6.08 14.14
N ARG A 128 -0.15 -6.76 13.05
CA ARG A 128 -0.05 -8.22 13.04
C ARG A 128 1.26 -8.76 13.62
N LEU A 129 2.37 -8.08 13.36
CA LEU A 129 3.70 -8.47 13.80
C LEU A 129 4.03 -7.99 15.22
N GLY A 130 3.23 -7.10 15.79
CA GLY A 130 3.51 -6.48 17.09
C GLY A 130 4.75 -5.57 17.07
N VAL A 131 5.12 -5.05 15.89
CA VAL A 131 6.30 -4.19 15.68
C VAL A 131 5.88 -2.76 15.35
N ARG A 132 6.87 -1.86 15.30
CA ARG A 132 6.66 -0.46 14.93
C ARG A 132 7.72 -0.05 13.92
N PHE A 133 7.43 -0.23 12.65
CA PHE A 133 8.20 0.33 11.55
C PHE A 133 7.44 1.47 10.87
N ARG A 134 8.17 2.30 10.13
CA ARG A 134 7.61 3.29 9.22
C ARG A 134 8.14 3.09 7.81
N HIS A 135 7.48 3.71 6.85
CA HIS A 135 8.01 3.94 5.51
C HIS A 135 8.43 5.40 5.35
N GLU A 136 9.12 5.69 4.26
CA GLU A 136 9.35 7.06 3.81
C GLU A 136 9.45 7.16 2.29
N ASN A 137 9.14 8.33 1.73
CA ASN A 137 9.37 8.60 0.31
C ASN A 137 10.84 8.97 0.10
N PHE A 138 11.46 8.39 -0.92
CA PHE A 138 12.88 8.58 -1.22
C PHE A 138 13.11 8.75 -2.73
N PRO A 139 13.86 9.78 -3.18
CA PRO A 139 14.14 9.97 -4.61
C PRO A 139 14.99 8.85 -5.19
N LEU A 140 14.55 8.29 -6.32
CA LEU A 140 15.26 7.23 -7.04
C LEU A 140 16.70 7.62 -7.40
N ALA A 141 16.90 8.86 -7.84
CA ALA A 141 18.21 9.41 -8.18
C ALA A 141 19.24 9.41 -7.02
N ARG A 142 18.79 9.23 -5.77
CA ARG A 142 19.66 9.19 -4.58
C ARG A 142 19.90 7.78 -4.05
N VAL A 143 19.38 6.75 -4.71
CA VAL A 143 19.59 5.35 -4.30
C VAL A 143 21.06 4.99 -4.49
N SER A 144 21.67 4.47 -3.44
CA SER A 144 23.07 4.05 -3.41
C SER A 144 23.27 2.94 -2.38
N LYS A 145 24.48 2.40 -2.28
CA LYS A 145 24.86 1.43 -1.23
C LYS A 145 24.63 1.91 0.21
N GLU A 146 24.57 3.23 0.45
CA GLU A 146 24.43 3.83 1.78
C GLU A 146 22.97 3.98 2.23
N LEU A 147 22.03 3.65 1.34
CA LEU A 147 20.61 3.70 1.65
C LEU A 147 20.29 2.74 2.81
N LYS A 148 19.82 3.30 3.93
CA LYS A 148 19.60 2.57 5.19
C LYS A 148 18.40 1.62 5.17
N PRO A 149 17.24 1.96 4.57
CA PRO A 149 16.11 1.06 4.52
C PRO A 149 16.45 -0.26 3.80
N PRO A 150 16.17 -1.43 4.40
CA PRO A 150 16.52 -2.73 3.83
C PRO A 150 15.71 -3.09 2.58
N ALA A 151 14.58 -2.41 2.35
CA ALA A 151 13.79 -2.55 1.15
C ALA A 151 13.41 -1.20 0.52
N ILE A 152 13.35 -1.19 -0.81
CA ILE A 152 12.80 -0.10 -1.63
C ILE A 152 11.53 -0.61 -2.32
N TYR A 153 10.54 0.27 -2.46
CA TYR A 153 9.27 -0.03 -3.09
C TYR A 153 9.03 0.90 -4.28
N MET A 154 8.60 0.34 -5.41
CA MET A 154 8.27 1.09 -6.60
C MET A 154 6.96 0.58 -7.20
N MET A 155 6.08 1.51 -7.56
CA MET A 155 4.82 1.23 -8.22
C MET A 155 4.49 2.30 -9.24
N GLY A 156 3.83 1.92 -10.32
CA GLY A 156 3.12 2.85 -11.20
C GLY A 156 2.47 2.14 -12.38
N HIS A 157 2.00 2.94 -13.33
CA HIS A 157 1.16 2.49 -14.44
C HIS A 157 1.81 2.74 -15.80
N LEU A 158 2.72 3.70 -15.90
CA LEU A 158 3.26 4.14 -17.19
C LEU A 158 4.62 3.51 -17.49
N ALA A 159 5.07 3.70 -18.74
CA ALA A 159 6.44 3.37 -19.11
C ALA A 159 7.41 4.35 -18.43
N TRP A 160 8.53 3.84 -17.96
CA TRP A 160 9.56 4.57 -17.22
C TRP A 160 10.94 4.06 -17.63
N SER A 161 12.01 4.83 -17.37
CA SER A 161 13.39 4.42 -17.65
C SER A 161 14.33 4.92 -16.57
N LEU A 162 15.46 4.22 -16.39
CA LEU A 162 16.53 4.64 -15.48
C LEU A 162 17.60 5.42 -16.23
N THR A 163 18.18 6.40 -15.57
CA THR A 163 19.47 6.98 -15.96
C THR A 163 20.60 5.99 -15.64
N ASP A 164 21.76 6.13 -16.30
CA ASP A 164 22.91 5.25 -16.02
C ASP A 164 23.40 5.37 -14.58
N GLN A 165 23.26 6.54 -13.96
CA GLN A 165 23.56 6.76 -12.55
C GLN A 165 22.60 5.99 -11.64
N GLU A 166 21.30 6.00 -11.92
CA GLU A 166 20.30 5.23 -11.16
C GLU A 166 20.49 3.73 -11.34
N VAL A 167 20.85 3.25 -12.54
CA VAL A 167 21.19 1.84 -12.78
C VAL A 167 22.35 1.41 -11.88
N LYS A 168 23.42 2.21 -11.83
CA LYS A 168 24.58 1.95 -10.97
C LYS A 168 24.19 1.96 -9.49
N GLY A 169 23.44 2.96 -9.04
CA GLY A 169 22.99 3.09 -7.66
C GLY A 169 22.11 1.93 -7.20
N LEU A 170 21.14 1.52 -8.03
CA LEU A 170 20.30 0.34 -7.77
C LEU A 170 21.12 -0.95 -7.72
N ARG A 171 22.06 -1.13 -8.65
CA ARG A 171 22.95 -2.30 -8.66
C ARG A 171 23.76 -2.39 -7.36
N GLU A 172 24.36 -1.28 -6.94
CA GLU A 172 25.14 -1.21 -5.70
C GLU A 172 24.27 -1.50 -4.46
N TYR A 173 23.07 -0.93 -4.39
CA TYR A 173 22.12 -1.17 -3.30
C TYR A 173 21.70 -2.65 -3.21
N LEU A 174 21.35 -3.26 -4.34
CA LEU A 174 20.90 -4.65 -4.41
C LEU A 174 22.03 -5.64 -4.12
N LEU A 175 23.25 -5.37 -4.60
CA LEU A 175 24.42 -6.17 -4.26
C LEU A 175 24.83 -6.05 -2.79
N ASN A 176 24.47 -4.95 -2.12
CA ASN A 176 24.69 -4.77 -0.69
C ASN A 176 23.60 -5.42 0.20
N GLY A 177 22.73 -6.26 -0.39
CA GLY A 177 21.68 -6.98 0.34
C GLY A 177 20.35 -6.24 0.44
N GLY A 178 20.20 -5.10 -0.25
CA GLY A 178 18.92 -4.42 -0.36
C GLY A 178 17.90 -5.24 -1.17
N THR A 179 16.61 -5.07 -0.86
CA THR A 179 15.51 -5.73 -1.59
C THR A 179 14.70 -4.71 -2.37
N TRP A 180 14.37 -5.02 -3.63
CA TRP A 180 13.50 -4.17 -4.43
C TRP A 180 12.14 -4.84 -4.67
N ILE A 181 11.10 -4.22 -4.12
CA ILE A 181 9.71 -4.61 -4.28
C ILE A 181 9.11 -3.75 -5.39
N VAL A 182 8.59 -4.40 -6.43
CA VAL A 182 8.02 -3.73 -7.60
C VAL A 182 6.58 -4.20 -7.79
N ALA A 183 5.66 -3.25 -7.78
CA ALA A 183 4.22 -3.52 -7.98
C ALA A 183 3.73 -2.82 -9.25
N SER A 184 3.24 -3.60 -10.21
CA SER A 184 2.61 -3.05 -11.41
C SER A 184 1.21 -2.57 -11.09
N GLY A 185 0.95 -1.27 -11.20
CA GLY A 185 -0.35 -0.67 -10.98
C GLY A 185 -1.37 -1.24 -11.96
N CYS A 186 -2.45 -1.81 -11.44
CA CYS A 186 -3.52 -2.46 -12.21
C CYS A 186 -3.02 -3.50 -13.25
N GLY A 187 -1.84 -4.10 -13.05
CA GLY A 187 -1.28 -5.07 -14.00
C GLY A 187 -0.77 -4.45 -15.31
N SER A 188 -0.42 -3.17 -15.32
CA SER A 188 0.08 -2.47 -16.50
C SER A 188 1.23 -3.19 -17.20
N LEU A 189 1.02 -3.52 -18.48
CA LEU A 189 2.03 -4.10 -19.35
C LEU A 189 3.17 -3.11 -19.63
N LYS A 190 2.89 -1.82 -19.77
CA LYS A 190 3.89 -0.77 -20.06
C LYS A 190 4.89 -0.61 -18.91
N PHE A 191 4.38 -0.62 -17.68
CA PHE A 191 5.22 -0.56 -16.48
C PHE A 191 6.05 -1.85 -16.33
N THR A 192 5.42 -3.01 -16.53
CA THR A 192 6.08 -4.32 -16.42
C THR A 192 7.20 -4.50 -17.46
N ASN A 193 6.96 -4.11 -18.71
CA ASN A 193 7.98 -4.14 -19.77
C ASN A 193 9.14 -3.20 -19.48
N SER A 194 8.87 -2.05 -18.85
CA SER A 194 9.91 -1.14 -18.39
C SER A 194 10.77 -1.80 -17.31
N PHE A 195 10.16 -2.44 -16.31
CA PHE A 195 10.90 -3.20 -15.30
C PHE A 195 11.82 -4.26 -15.93
N TYR A 196 11.32 -5.09 -16.85
CA TYR A 196 12.14 -6.11 -17.51
C TYR A 196 13.32 -5.54 -18.30
N ARG A 197 13.13 -4.41 -18.96
CA ARG A 197 14.22 -3.72 -19.67
C ARG A 197 15.26 -3.17 -18.69
N GLU A 198 14.81 -2.51 -17.63
CA GLU A 198 15.69 -1.81 -16.69
C GLU A 198 16.43 -2.78 -15.76
N ILE A 199 15.79 -3.85 -15.28
CA ILE A 199 16.46 -4.86 -14.45
C ILE A 199 17.55 -5.61 -15.22
N LYS A 200 17.41 -5.78 -16.53
CA LYS A 200 18.48 -6.33 -17.39
C LYS A 200 19.67 -5.37 -17.51
N ARG A 201 19.46 -4.05 -17.42
CA ARG A 201 20.55 -3.07 -17.32
C ARG A 201 21.24 -3.14 -15.95
N VAL A 202 20.46 -3.32 -14.88
CA VAL A 202 20.99 -3.47 -13.51
C VAL A 202 21.78 -4.77 -13.35
N PHE A 203 21.28 -5.88 -13.90
CA PHE A 203 21.91 -7.21 -13.85
C PHE A 203 21.89 -7.90 -15.24
N PRO A 204 22.86 -7.60 -16.13
CA PRO A 204 22.88 -8.15 -17.49
C PRO A 204 23.07 -9.67 -17.53
N ASP A 205 23.77 -10.23 -16.53
CA ASP A 205 24.11 -11.65 -16.47
C ASP A 205 23.12 -12.49 -15.63
N LYS A 206 22.02 -11.88 -15.17
CA LYS A 206 21.01 -12.57 -14.36
C LYS A 206 19.71 -12.72 -15.15
N GLN A 207 19.11 -13.90 -15.04
CA GLN A 207 17.79 -14.18 -15.59
C GLN A 207 16.76 -14.10 -14.48
N LEU A 208 15.61 -13.50 -14.77
CA LEU A 208 14.45 -13.55 -13.90
C LEU A 208 13.76 -14.89 -14.03
N PHE A 209 13.30 -15.44 -12.92
CA PHE A 209 12.53 -16.66 -12.86
C PHE A 209 11.36 -16.48 -11.90
N THR A 210 10.29 -17.24 -12.14
CA THR A 210 9.16 -17.29 -11.23
C THR A 210 9.55 -18.08 -10.00
N LEU A 211 9.25 -17.54 -8.81
CA LEU A 211 9.49 -18.24 -7.55
C LEU A 211 8.61 -19.49 -7.47
N ALA A 212 9.23 -20.62 -7.10
CA ALA A 212 8.53 -21.87 -6.90
C ALA A 212 7.54 -21.77 -5.72
N PRO A 213 6.42 -22.52 -5.72
CA PRO A 213 5.41 -22.44 -4.66
C PRO A 213 5.92 -22.75 -3.25
N ASP A 214 6.98 -23.54 -3.14
CA ASP A 214 7.66 -23.93 -1.89
C ASP A 214 8.73 -22.93 -1.43
N HIS A 215 8.89 -21.80 -2.15
CA HIS A 215 9.90 -20.82 -1.81
C HIS A 215 9.65 -20.24 -0.39
N PRO A 216 10.68 -20.10 0.47
CA PRO A 216 10.50 -19.69 1.87
C PRO A 216 9.77 -18.37 2.07
N ILE A 217 9.80 -17.46 1.09
CA ILE A 217 9.07 -16.19 1.12
C ILE A 217 7.55 -16.37 1.34
N TYR A 218 6.98 -17.48 0.84
CA TYR A 218 5.56 -17.79 0.98
C TYR A 218 5.22 -18.44 2.32
N HIS A 219 6.22 -18.77 3.15
CA HIS A 219 6.05 -19.43 4.45
C HIS A 219 6.70 -18.65 5.60
N SER A 220 7.18 -17.42 5.37
CA SER A 220 7.93 -16.62 6.36
C SER A 220 7.11 -16.17 7.57
N PHE A 221 5.81 -15.89 7.39
CA PHE A 221 4.93 -15.41 8.47
C PHE A 221 3.52 -15.96 8.33
N TYR A 222 2.95 -15.78 7.14
CA TYR A 222 1.77 -16.53 6.71
C TYR A 222 2.21 -17.71 5.87
N ASP A 223 1.41 -18.77 5.89
CA ASP A 223 1.55 -19.91 5.01
C ASP A 223 0.66 -19.70 3.76
N VAL A 224 1.29 -19.31 2.65
CA VAL A 224 0.62 -19.00 1.39
C VAL A 224 0.80 -20.17 0.42
N THR A 225 -0.21 -21.04 0.35
CA THR A 225 -0.15 -22.28 -0.46
C THR A 225 -0.58 -22.10 -1.92
N GLU A 226 -1.26 -21.00 -2.24
CA GLU A 226 -1.76 -20.72 -3.59
C GLU A 226 -1.43 -19.28 -4.01
N VAL A 227 -0.76 -19.13 -5.15
CA VAL A 227 -0.45 -17.82 -5.76
C VAL A 227 -1.08 -17.77 -7.14
N LYS A 228 -2.07 -16.88 -7.31
CA LYS A 228 -2.74 -16.64 -8.60
C LYS A 228 -2.17 -15.41 -9.26
N PHE A 229 -1.55 -15.59 -10.42
CA PHE A 229 -1.11 -14.46 -11.24
C PHE A 229 -2.28 -13.92 -12.04
N ARG A 230 -2.52 -12.61 -11.97
CA ARG A 230 -3.43 -11.95 -12.91
C ARG A 230 -2.73 -11.78 -14.26
N PRO A 231 -3.45 -11.95 -15.37
CA PRO A 231 -2.91 -11.60 -16.68
C PRO A 231 -2.57 -10.10 -16.72
N LEU A 232 -1.50 -9.75 -17.41
CA LEU A 232 -1.12 -8.36 -17.62
C LEU A 232 -2.16 -7.68 -18.52
N VAL A 233 -2.47 -6.42 -18.21
CA VAL A 233 -3.43 -5.59 -18.94
C VAL A 233 -2.66 -4.48 -19.64
N GLY A 234 -2.85 -4.31 -20.94
CA GLY A 234 -2.06 -3.42 -21.80
C GLY A 234 -2.87 -2.75 -22.88
#